data_AF-A0A429S572-F1
#
_entry.id   AF-A0A429S572-F1
#
_cell.length_a   1.000
_cell.length_b   1.000
_cell.length_c   1.000
_cell.angle_alpha   90.00
_cell.angle_beta   90.00
_cell.angle_gamma   90.00
#
_symmetry.space_group_name_H-M   'P 1'
#
loop_
_entity.id
_entity.type
_entity.pdbx_description
1 polymer ?
#
loop_
_entity_poly.entity_id
_entity_poly.type
_entity_poly.pdbx_seq_one_letter_code
_entity_poly.pdbx_strand_id
1 'polypeptide(L)'
;MSAVGMLAGAAAVAALMSAPAASASPGDDKPVSLLGTWTGERQVISSANGFFEGPVSLQVTEQQDRTFKGLTRYVTSGGVRVEKTVVGAFTPHRSVMAGSNDEGVYTFELVHRDVLEYCYTEHGGDASVTSCGKLVRNHR
;
A
#
# COMPACT_ATOMS: atom_id res chain seq x y z
N MET A 1 -25.30 -54.14 59.74
CA MET A 1 -24.71 -52.79 59.84
C MET A 1 -23.79 -52.66 58.62
N SER A 2 -24.28 -52.05 57.54
CA SER A 2 -23.84 -50.75 57.00
C SER A 2 -22.34 -50.72 56.64
N ALA A 3 -21.87 -50.32 55.47
CA ALA A 3 -22.44 -49.43 54.46
C ALA A 3 -21.84 -49.68 53.06
N VAL A 4 -22.62 -49.25 52.07
CA VAL A 4 -22.27 -49.02 50.67
C VAL A 4 -21.20 -47.93 50.56
N GLY A 5 -20.26 -48.08 49.62
CA GLY A 5 -19.28 -47.04 49.26
C GLY A 5 -19.00 -47.08 47.76
N MET A 6 -19.86 -46.39 47.00
CA MET A 6 -19.77 -46.18 45.55
C MET A 6 -18.69 -45.13 45.26
N LEU A 7 -17.63 -45.50 44.54
CA LEU A 7 -16.65 -44.54 44.01
C LEU A 7 -16.92 -44.33 42.51
N ALA A 8 -17.69 -43.29 42.22
CA ALA A 8 -17.74 -42.66 40.91
C ALA A 8 -16.54 -41.70 40.81
N GLY A 9 -15.79 -41.75 39.70
CA GLY A 9 -14.60 -40.94 39.48
C GLY A 9 -14.39 -40.61 38.01
N ALA A 10 -15.23 -39.69 37.53
CA ALA A 10 -15.15 -38.80 36.35
C ALA A 10 -14.11 -39.11 35.24
N ALA A 11 -14.63 -39.46 34.05
CA ALA A 11 -13.92 -39.30 32.78
C ALA A 11 -13.79 -37.81 32.44
N ALA A 12 -12.56 -37.28 32.37
CA ALA A 12 -12.29 -35.93 31.89
C ALA A 12 -12.38 -35.89 30.36
N VAL A 13 -13.42 -35.25 29.83
CA VAL A 13 -13.58 -34.98 28.39
C VAL A 13 -12.74 -33.73 28.06
N ALA A 14 -11.61 -33.91 27.39
CA ALA A 14 -10.80 -32.80 26.89
C ALA A 14 -11.53 -32.13 25.71
N ALA A 15 -12.12 -30.97 25.95
CA ALA A 15 -12.72 -30.14 24.91
C ALA A 15 -11.61 -29.50 24.06
N LEU A 16 -11.39 -30.03 22.86
CA LEU A 16 -10.62 -29.39 21.80
C LEU A 16 -11.36 -28.11 21.37
N MET A 17 -10.93 -26.96 21.90
CA MET A 17 -11.39 -25.66 21.43
C MET A 17 -10.76 -25.40 20.06
N SER A 18 -11.49 -25.74 19.00
CA SER A 18 -11.20 -25.32 17.64
C SER A 18 -11.23 -23.79 17.59
N ALA A 19 -10.05 -23.16 17.60
CA ALA A 19 -9.95 -21.74 17.32
C ALA A 19 -10.51 -21.47 15.91
N PRO A 20 -11.35 -20.44 15.72
CA PRO A 20 -11.76 -20.05 14.38
C PRO A 20 -10.51 -19.59 13.63
N ALA A 21 -10.14 -20.31 12.58
CA ALA A 21 -9.20 -19.81 11.59
C ALA A 21 -9.79 -18.49 11.05
N ALA A 22 -9.10 -17.38 11.30
CA ALA A 22 -9.46 -16.09 10.71
C ALA A 22 -9.51 -16.28 9.19
N SER A 23 -10.72 -16.33 8.64
CA SER A 23 -10.94 -16.34 7.20
C SER A 23 -10.43 -15.01 6.67
N ALA A 24 -9.25 -15.03 6.04
CA ALA A 24 -8.92 -13.98 5.09
C ALA A 24 -10.05 -14.00 4.04
N SER A 25 -10.85 -12.93 4.00
CA SER A 25 -11.87 -12.80 2.96
C SER A 25 -11.20 -12.96 1.60
N PRO A 26 -11.75 -13.78 0.67
CA PRO A 26 -11.29 -13.79 -0.71
C PRO A 26 -11.45 -12.36 -1.24
N GLY A 27 -10.33 -11.66 -1.40
CA GLY A 27 -10.35 -10.29 -1.90
C GLY A 27 -10.82 -10.31 -3.34
N ASP A 28 -11.97 -9.68 -3.61
CA ASP A 28 -12.57 -9.47 -4.93
C ASP A 28 -11.68 -9.87 -6.12
N ASP A 29 -12.00 -10.97 -6.80
CA ASP A 29 -11.29 -11.54 -7.95
C ASP A 29 -11.27 -10.62 -9.20
N LYS A 30 -11.77 -9.38 -9.09
CA LYS A 30 -11.67 -8.42 -10.18
C LYS A 30 -10.20 -7.99 -10.33
N PRO A 31 -9.65 -8.04 -11.55
CA PRO A 31 -8.34 -7.48 -11.83
C PRO A 31 -8.28 -6.02 -11.35
N VAL A 32 -7.21 -5.69 -10.62
CA VAL A 32 -7.00 -4.29 -10.21
C VAL A 32 -6.48 -3.50 -11.40
N SER A 33 -7.20 -2.44 -11.73
CA SER A 33 -6.80 -1.45 -12.72
C SER A 33 -6.37 -0.18 -12.02
N LEU A 34 -5.13 0.23 -12.26
CA LEU A 34 -4.56 1.50 -11.84
C LEU A 34 -4.69 2.58 -12.92
N LEU A 35 -5.12 2.23 -14.14
CA LEU A 35 -5.32 3.16 -15.24
C LEU A 35 -6.13 4.39 -14.83
N GLY A 36 -5.70 5.57 -15.30
CA GLY A 36 -6.36 6.83 -15.03
C GLY A 36 -5.51 7.79 -14.20
N THR A 37 -6.15 8.86 -13.74
CA THR A 37 -5.48 9.95 -13.02
C THR A 37 -5.78 9.86 -11.53
N TRP A 38 -4.75 10.00 -10.72
CA TRP A 38 -4.79 10.01 -9.26
C TRP A 38 -4.18 11.31 -8.77
N THR A 39 -4.82 11.98 -7.81
CA THR A 39 -4.38 13.30 -7.33
C THR A 39 -4.50 13.39 -5.82
N GLY A 40 -3.60 14.15 -5.20
CA GLY A 40 -3.70 14.47 -3.78
C GLY A 40 -2.51 15.29 -3.29
N GLU A 41 -2.24 15.16 -2.00
CA GLU A 41 -1.16 15.86 -1.31
C GLU A 41 -0.10 14.86 -0.84
N ARG A 42 1.12 15.35 -0.69
CA ARG A 42 2.22 14.60 -0.11
C ARG A 42 2.97 15.42 0.92
N GLN A 43 3.55 14.72 1.87
CA GLN A 43 4.56 15.22 2.77
C GLN A 43 5.92 14.83 2.22
N VAL A 44 6.89 15.74 2.30
CA VAL A 44 8.25 15.56 1.80
C VAL A 44 9.22 16.00 2.89
N ILE A 45 10.28 15.23 3.11
CA ILE A 45 11.44 15.66 3.87
C ILE A 45 12.70 15.42 3.05
N SER A 46 13.51 16.46 2.92
CA SER A 46 14.80 16.44 2.24
C SER A 46 15.92 16.72 3.23
N SER A 47 17.06 16.04 3.09
CA SER A 47 18.25 16.31 3.89
C SER A 47 18.82 17.73 3.68
N ALA A 48 18.53 18.38 2.55
CA ALA A 48 19.00 19.73 2.23
C ALA A 48 17.99 20.83 2.59
N ASN A 49 16.69 20.59 2.33
CA ASN A 49 15.66 21.63 2.40
C ASN A 49 14.67 21.45 3.57
N GLY A 50 14.78 20.37 4.34
CA GLY A 50 13.85 20.07 5.43
C GLY A 50 12.46 19.63 4.94
N PHE A 51 11.44 19.92 5.74
CA PHE A 51 10.06 19.48 5.54
C PHE A 51 9.28 20.43 4.62
N PHE A 52 8.42 19.86 3.77
CA PHE A 52 7.50 20.58 2.90
C PHE A 52 6.28 19.71 2.58
N GLU A 53 5.13 20.33 2.33
CA GLU A 53 3.93 19.67 1.81
C GLU A 53 3.53 20.28 0.48
N GLY A 54 3.03 19.46 -0.44
CA GLY A 54 2.50 20.01 -1.69
C GLY A 54 1.77 18.99 -2.56
N PRO A 55 1.17 19.48 -3.65
CA PRO A 55 0.32 18.67 -4.50
C PRO A 55 1.13 17.69 -5.33
N VAL A 56 0.53 16.54 -5.57
CA VAL A 56 1.08 15.47 -6.41
C VAL A 56 -0.03 14.79 -7.21
N SER A 57 0.32 14.33 -8.41
CA SER A 57 -0.51 13.43 -9.19
C SER A 57 0.28 12.27 -9.77
N LEU A 58 -0.44 11.18 -10.05
CA LEU A 58 0.03 10.03 -10.81
C LEU A 58 -0.99 9.76 -11.91
N GLN A 59 -0.55 9.80 -13.16
CA GLN A 59 -1.36 9.41 -14.31
C GLN A 59 -0.84 8.08 -14.83
N VAL A 60 -1.57 7.00 -14.61
CA VAL A 60 -1.23 5.67 -15.15
C VAL A 60 -1.78 5.60 -16.57
N THR A 61 -0.89 5.55 -17.54
CA THR A 61 -1.20 5.63 -18.97
C THR A 61 -1.22 4.26 -19.65
N GLU A 62 -0.51 3.30 -19.08
CA GLU A 62 -0.38 1.95 -19.62
C GLU A 62 -0.38 0.96 -18.47
N GLN A 63 -1.10 -0.15 -18.65
CA GLN A 63 -1.08 -1.28 -17.73
C GLN A 63 -1.23 -2.57 -18.52
N GLN A 64 -0.32 -3.52 -18.27
CA GLN A 64 -0.39 -4.87 -18.79
C GLN A 64 -0.30 -5.84 -17.63
N ASP A 65 -1.38 -6.61 -17.41
CA ASP A 65 -1.52 -7.49 -16.24
C ASP A 65 -1.24 -6.75 -14.92
N ARG A 66 -0.06 -7.01 -14.34
CA ARG A 66 0.38 -6.48 -13.05
C ARG A 66 1.53 -5.49 -13.16
N THR A 67 1.89 -5.06 -14.37
CA THR A 67 2.87 -4.00 -14.61
C THR A 67 2.17 -2.76 -15.13
N PHE A 68 2.70 -1.59 -14.79
CA PHE A 68 2.14 -0.32 -15.23
C PHE A 68 3.23 0.70 -15.53
N LYS A 69 2.87 1.68 -16.37
CA LYS A 69 3.65 2.88 -16.64
C LYS A 69 2.75 4.09 -16.48
N GLY A 70 3.33 5.15 -15.93
CA GLY A 70 2.65 6.41 -15.72
C GLY A 70 3.58 7.61 -15.62
N LEU A 71 2.97 8.75 -15.34
CA LEU A 71 3.63 10.03 -15.16
C LEU A 71 3.26 10.56 -13.78
N THR A 72 4.25 10.77 -12.92
CA THR A 72 4.06 11.53 -11.69
C THR A 72 4.35 13.00 -11.93
N ARG A 73 3.52 13.88 -11.38
CA ARG A 73 3.71 15.33 -11.43
C ARG A 73 3.63 15.90 -10.03
N TYR A 74 4.51 16.83 -9.72
CA TYR A 74 4.57 17.41 -8.39
C TYR A 74 5.20 18.79 -8.36
N VAL A 75 5.05 19.47 -7.23
CA VAL A 75 5.67 20.76 -6.96
C VAL A 75 6.80 20.59 -5.93
N THR A 76 7.96 21.20 -6.20
CA THR A 76 9.09 21.27 -5.25
C THR A 76 8.85 22.36 -4.21
N SER A 77 9.63 22.38 -3.12
CA SER A 77 9.56 23.46 -2.12
C SER A 77 9.80 24.86 -2.70
N GLY A 78 10.53 24.97 -3.82
CA GLY A 78 10.74 26.22 -4.56
C GLY A 78 9.62 26.58 -5.55
N GLY A 79 8.51 25.85 -5.57
CA GLY A 79 7.38 26.11 -6.48
C GLY A 79 7.57 25.61 -7.92
N VAL A 80 8.64 24.86 -8.19
CA VAL A 80 8.91 24.31 -9.52
C VAL A 80 8.04 23.08 -9.77
N ARG A 81 7.37 23.04 -10.93
CA ARG A 81 6.63 21.86 -11.39
C ARG A 81 7.57 20.87 -12.05
N VAL A 82 7.52 19.62 -11.60
CA VAL A 82 8.33 18.52 -12.11
C VAL A 82 7.42 17.41 -12.60
N GLU A 83 7.82 16.74 -13.68
CA GLU A 83 7.18 15.55 -14.22
C GLU A 83 8.24 14.44 -14.34
N LYS A 84 7.90 13.22 -13.92
CA LYS A 84 8.76 12.04 -14.01
C LYS A 84 7.98 10.83 -14.50
N THR A 85 8.63 10.00 -15.31
CA THR A 85 8.06 8.69 -15.67
C THR A 85 8.19 7.75 -14.48
N VAL A 86 7.11 7.06 -14.16
CA VAL A 86 7.08 5.97 -13.18
C VAL A 86 6.74 4.68 -13.90
N VAL A 87 7.50 3.63 -13.62
CA VAL A 87 7.14 2.25 -13.95
C VAL A 87 6.95 1.47 -12.66
N GLY A 88 6.04 0.50 -12.66
CA GLY A 88 5.80 -0.28 -11.47
C GLY A 88 5.18 -1.63 -11.73
N ALA A 89 5.10 -2.42 -10.67
CA ALA A 89 4.51 -3.74 -10.69
C ALA A 89 3.87 -4.09 -9.34
N PHE A 90 2.92 -5.02 -9.37
CA PHE A 90 2.29 -5.56 -8.17
C PHE A 90 2.21 -7.08 -8.16
N THR A 91 2.18 -7.66 -6.96
CA THR A 91 2.00 -9.11 -6.77
C THR A 91 0.57 -9.55 -7.10
N PRO A 92 0.31 -10.84 -7.38
CA PRO A 92 -1.04 -11.33 -7.72
C PRO A 92 -2.11 -10.96 -6.70
N HIS A 93 -1.76 -10.98 -5.40
CA HIS A 93 -2.66 -10.62 -4.30
C HIS A 93 -2.56 -9.14 -3.90
N ARG A 94 -1.72 -8.36 -4.60
CA ARG A 94 -1.52 -6.92 -4.37
C ARG A 94 -1.01 -6.58 -2.97
N SER A 95 -0.47 -7.57 -2.26
CA SER A 95 0.15 -7.40 -0.94
C SER A 95 1.45 -6.62 -1.01
N VAL A 96 2.05 -6.56 -2.20
CA VAL A 96 3.25 -5.78 -2.50
C VAL A 96 3.05 -5.07 -3.83
N MET A 97 3.26 -3.76 -3.83
CA MET A 97 3.29 -2.91 -5.03
C MET A 97 4.49 -1.99 -4.95
N ALA A 98 5.26 -1.95 -6.02
CA ALA A 98 6.47 -1.17 -6.10
C ALA A 98 6.53 -0.44 -7.43
N GLY A 99 7.27 0.66 -7.46
CA GLY A 99 7.65 1.32 -8.70
C GLY A 99 8.97 2.05 -8.57
N SER A 100 9.41 2.63 -9.65
CA SER A 100 10.63 3.40 -9.73
C SER A 100 10.56 4.40 -10.86
N ASN A 101 11.41 5.42 -10.76
CA ASN A 101 11.76 6.32 -11.86
C ASN A 101 13.30 6.27 -12.04
N ASP A 102 13.87 7.31 -12.64
CA ASP A 102 15.32 7.47 -12.84
C ASP A 102 16.08 7.88 -11.57
N GLU A 103 15.40 8.23 -10.48
CA GLU A 103 16.01 8.83 -9.27
C GLU A 103 15.79 7.98 -8.01
N GLY A 104 14.66 7.28 -7.92
CA GLY A 104 14.22 6.63 -6.70
C GLY A 104 13.17 5.56 -6.90
N VAL A 105 12.68 5.07 -5.77
CA VAL A 105 11.75 3.95 -5.68
C VAL A 105 10.50 4.35 -4.92
N TYR A 106 9.40 3.75 -5.32
CA TYR A 106 8.08 3.90 -4.75
C TYR A 106 7.64 2.58 -4.13
N THR A 107 6.98 2.65 -2.98
CA THR A 107 6.12 1.58 -2.46
C THR A 107 4.70 2.12 -2.46
N PHE A 108 3.76 1.33 -2.99
CA PHE A 108 2.35 1.72 -3.07
C PHE A 108 1.48 0.79 -2.26
N GLU A 109 0.35 1.31 -1.79
CA GLU A 109 -0.74 0.56 -1.20
C GLU A 109 -2.07 1.03 -1.79
N LEU A 110 -2.87 0.09 -2.30
CA LEU A 110 -4.23 0.36 -2.75
C LEU A 110 -5.17 0.08 -1.58
N VAL A 111 -5.29 1.08 -0.71
CA VAL A 111 -6.12 1.02 0.51
C VAL A 111 -7.60 0.85 0.16
N HIS A 112 -8.04 1.45 -0.95
CA HIS A 112 -9.37 1.28 -1.52
C HIS A 112 -9.28 1.32 -3.05
N ARG A 113 -10.32 0.89 -3.78
CA ARG A 113 -10.35 0.90 -5.27
C ARG A 113 -9.98 2.26 -5.88
N ASP A 114 -10.23 3.34 -5.15
CA ASP A 114 -10.01 4.73 -5.56
C ASP A 114 -9.10 5.51 -4.61
N VAL A 115 -8.41 4.84 -3.69
CA VAL A 115 -7.44 5.45 -2.78
C VAL A 115 -6.13 4.70 -2.85
N LEU A 116 -5.10 5.39 -3.34
CA LEU A 116 -3.73 4.91 -3.41
C LEU A 116 -2.87 5.69 -2.42
N GLU A 117 -2.23 5.01 -1.49
CA GLU A 117 -1.19 5.59 -0.66
C GLU A 117 0.18 5.15 -1.18
N TYR A 118 1.18 5.98 -0.99
CA TYR A 118 2.53 5.64 -1.41
C TYR A 118 3.57 6.31 -0.53
N CYS A 119 4.75 5.70 -0.52
CA CYS A 119 5.99 6.35 -0.09
C CYS A 119 7.03 6.27 -1.21
N TYR A 120 7.81 7.33 -1.34
CA TYR A 120 8.91 7.48 -2.28
C TYR A 120 10.20 7.74 -1.51
N THR A 121 11.28 7.13 -1.95
CA THR A 121 12.63 7.45 -1.48
C THR A 121 13.58 7.53 -2.65
N GLU A 122 14.42 8.55 -2.65
CA GLU A 122 15.54 8.68 -3.56
C GLU A 122 16.82 8.96 -2.81
N HIS A 123 17.89 8.39 -3.33
CA HIS A 123 19.25 8.57 -2.86
C HIS A 123 20.10 8.85 -4.10
N GLY A 124 20.40 10.12 -4.36
CA GLY A 124 21.13 10.54 -5.55
C GLY A 124 21.08 12.06 -5.71
N GLY A 125 22.11 12.63 -6.34
CA GLY A 125 22.26 14.09 -6.42
C GLY A 125 22.75 14.71 -5.10
N ASP A 126 22.28 15.93 -4.80
CA ASP A 126 22.76 16.74 -3.66
C ASP A 126 22.02 16.49 -2.34
N ALA A 127 20.95 15.69 -2.34
CA ALA A 127 20.14 15.42 -1.14
C ALA A 127 19.49 14.04 -1.18
N SER A 128 19.22 13.47 -0.01
CA SER A 128 18.25 12.38 0.13
C SER A 128 16.86 12.98 0.32
N VAL A 129 15.86 12.38 -0.33
CA VAL A 129 14.47 12.81 -0.23
C VAL A 129 13.58 11.62 0.08
N THR A 130 12.70 11.79 1.05
CA THR A 130 11.64 10.84 1.35
C THR A 130 10.31 11.57 1.33
N SER A 131 9.29 10.93 0.76
CA SER A 131 7.94 11.48 0.71
C SER A 131 6.91 10.39 0.90
N CYS A 132 5.79 10.69 1.55
CA CYS A 132 4.60 9.85 1.51
C CYS A 132 3.39 10.71 1.15
N GLY A 133 2.43 10.11 0.46
CA GLY A 133 1.25 10.82 -0.01
C GLY A 133 0.04 9.92 -0.18
N LYS A 134 -1.12 10.56 -0.23
CA LYS A 134 -2.42 9.91 -0.47
C LYS A 134 -3.01 10.48 -1.74
N LEU A 135 -3.30 9.61 -2.68
CA LEU A 135 -3.89 9.94 -3.96
C LEU A 135 -5.30 9.37 -4.06
N VAL A 136 -6.22 10.19 -4.55
CA VAL A 136 -7.61 9.79 -4.84
C VAL A 136 -7.79 9.74 -6.34
N ARG A 137 -8.47 8.71 -6.84
CA ARG A 137 -8.77 8.58 -8.26
C ARG A 137 -9.70 9.69 -8.72
N ASN A 138 -9.37 10.32 -9.84
CA ASN A 138 -10.23 11.26 -10.54
C ASN A 138 -11.14 10.51 -11.51
N HIS A 139 -12.46 10.63 -11.31
CA HIS A 139 -13.50 9.97 -12.13
C HIS A 139 -14.10 10.90 -13.20
N ARG A 140 -13.54 12.09 -13.39
CA ARG A 140 -14.00 13.05 -14.40
C ARG A 140 -13.39 12.80 -15.77
#